data_AF-A0A948ZWZ3-F1
#
_entry.id   AF-A0A948ZWZ3-F1
#
_cell.length_a   1.000
_cell.length_b   1.000
_cell.length_c   1.000
_cell.angle_alpha   90.00
_cell.angle_beta   90.00
_cell.angle_gamma   90.00
#
_symmetry.space_group_name_H-M   'P 1'
#
loop_
_entity.id
_entity.type
_entity.pdbx_description
1 polymer ?
#
loop_
_entity_poly.entity_id
_entity_poly.type
_entity_poly.pdbx_seq_one_letter_code
_entity_poly.pdbx_strand_id
1 'polypeptide(L)'
;MRKIIFANKRGFTLMEVIVAVAIIITALISSLALITSSISSIRENKSKIIATGLAQEGLEVVRNIRDNNWLIYKRKANDWRDGLSAGNYRVQFDQESLLSFSSVPLKINTTDGRYQYSNGNNTIYYRKIIIQDIDVDQFKVVAEISWREAGRDNLISAETRFYNWLKEE
;
A
#
# COMPACT_ATOMS: atom_id res chain seq x y z
N MET A 1 84.45 17.58 -2.16
CA MET A 1 83.68 16.31 -2.21
C MET A 1 82.22 16.62 -2.47
N ARG A 2 81.67 16.23 -3.63
CA ARG A 2 80.25 16.42 -3.97
C ARG A 2 79.49 15.12 -3.65
N LYS A 3 78.56 15.16 -2.69
CA LYS A 3 77.62 14.06 -2.44
C LYS A 3 76.58 14.06 -3.55
N ILE A 4 76.49 12.97 -4.32
CA ILE A 4 75.41 12.73 -5.28
C ILE A 4 74.23 12.18 -4.48
N ILE A 5 73.12 12.91 -4.44
CA ILE A 5 71.86 12.47 -3.81
C ILE A 5 71.02 11.80 -4.90
N PHE A 6 70.84 10.49 -4.81
CA PHE A 6 69.87 9.77 -5.64
C PHE A 6 68.46 10.02 -5.09
N ALA A 7 67.68 10.86 -5.76
CA ALA A 7 66.27 11.01 -5.47
C ALA A 7 65.52 9.75 -5.94
N ASN A 8 65.06 8.93 -4.99
CA ASN A 8 64.34 7.69 -5.26
C ASN A 8 62.95 8.02 -5.82
N LYS A 9 62.78 8.02 -7.15
CA LYS A 9 61.47 8.15 -7.79
C LYS A 9 60.75 6.80 -7.70
N ARG A 10 59.85 6.67 -6.72
CA ARG A 10 58.94 5.52 -6.61
C ARG A 10 58.01 5.52 -7.83
N GLY A 11 58.34 4.72 -8.84
CA GLY A 11 57.45 4.45 -9.97
C GLY A 11 56.37 3.44 -9.57
N PHE A 12 55.19 3.57 -10.17
CA PHE A 12 54.12 2.57 -10.04
C PHE A 12 54.60 1.21 -10.59
N THR A 13 54.35 0.13 -9.86
CA THR A 13 54.61 -1.22 -10.38
C THR A 13 53.40 -1.73 -11.16
N LEU A 14 53.61 -2.56 -12.19
CA LEU A 14 52.53 -3.18 -12.94
C LEU A 14 51.58 -3.98 -12.02
N MET A 15 52.14 -4.63 -10.99
CA MET A 15 51.38 -5.40 -10.00
C MET A 15 50.42 -4.51 -9.20
N GLU A 16 50.86 -3.31 -8.81
CA GLU A 16 50.03 -2.34 -8.07
C GLU A 16 48.84 -1.87 -8.91
N VAL A 17 49.04 -1.64 -10.21
CA VAL A 17 47.94 -1.27 -11.14
C VAL A 17 46.94 -2.40 -11.27
N ILE A 18 47.40 -3.65 -11.41
CA ILE A 18 46.53 -4.83 -11.50
C ILE A 18 45.68 -4.97 -10.23
N VAL A 19 46.30 -4.83 -9.05
CA VAL A 19 45.59 -4.90 -7.77
C VAL A 19 44.59 -3.75 -7.63
N ALA A 20 44.97 -2.52 -7.99
CA ALA A 20 44.08 -1.36 -7.94
C ALA A 20 42.85 -1.54 -8.85
N VAL A 21 43.06 -2.02 -10.08
CA VAL A 21 41.97 -2.30 -11.03
C VAL A 21 41.07 -3.42 -10.51
N ALA A 22 41.61 -4.47 -9.90
CA ALA A 22 40.81 -5.54 -9.31
C ALA A 22 39.91 -5.02 -8.16
N ILE A 23 40.41 -4.12 -7.31
CA ILE A 23 39.62 -3.49 -6.26
C ILE A 23 38.51 -2.62 -6.85
N ILE A 24 38.80 -1.85 -7.89
CA ILE A 24 37.79 -1.01 -8.56
C ILE A 24 36.69 -1.87 -9.19
N ILE A 25 37.05 -2.94 -9.89
CA ILE A 25 36.08 -3.84 -10.53
C ILE A 25 35.17 -4.50 -9.49
N THR A 26 35.73 -5.01 -8.39
CA THR A 26 34.94 -5.63 -7.32
C THR A 26 34.00 -4.63 -6.65
N ALA A 27 34.44 -3.39 -6.44
CA ALA A 27 33.58 -2.30 -5.94
C ALA A 27 32.43 -1.98 -6.90
N LEU A 28 32.70 -1.94 -8.21
CA LEU A 28 31.68 -1.67 -9.24
C LEU A 28 30.65 -2.79 -9.36
N ILE A 29 31.06 -4.05 -9.26
CA ILE A 29 30.12 -5.18 -9.28
C ILE A 29 29.21 -5.14 -8.04
N SER A 30 29.79 -4.86 -6.87
CA SER A 30 29.04 -4.78 -5.62
C SER A 30 28.02 -3.64 -5.62
N SER A 31 28.38 -2.48 -6.16
CA SER A 31 27.45 -1.34 -6.26
C SER A 31 26.30 -1.63 -7.23
N LEU A 32 26.58 -2.27 -8.36
CA LEU A 32 25.54 -2.68 -9.31
C LEU A 32 24.56 -3.69 -8.69
N ALA A 33 25.06 -4.67 -7.94
CA ALA A 33 24.23 -5.64 -7.24
C ALA A 33 23.31 -4.98 -6.19
N LEU A 34 23.81 -3.97 -5.48
CA LEU A 34 22.99 -3.21 -4.52
C LEU A 34 21.92 -2.37 -5.22
N ILE A 35 22.22 -1.79 -6.38
CA ILE A 35 21.25 -1.01 -7.16
C ILE A 35 20.10 -1.91 -7.63
N THR A 36 20.40 -3.11 -8.14
CA THR A 36 19.36 -4.03 -8.62
C THR A 36 18.47 -4.53 -7.48
N SER A 37 19.04 -4.88 -6.32
CA SER A 37 18.25 -5.26 -5.14
C SER A 37 17.40 -4.11 -4.60
N SER A 38 17.92 -2.88 -4.66
CA SER A 38 17.20 -1.68 -4.23
C SER A 38 16.01 -1.39 -5.14
N ILE A 39 16.17 -1.50 -6.46
CA ILE A 39 15.06 -1.33 -7.42
C ILE A 39 13.94 -2.35 -7.17
N SER A 40 14.28 -3.62 -6.91
CA SER A 40 13.28 -4.64 -6.56
C SER A 40 12.52 -4.25 -5.28
N SER A 41 13.24 -3.81 -4.25
CA SER A 41 12.65 -3.39 -2.98
C SER A 41 11.74 -2.17 -3.13
N ILE A 42 12.12 -1.21 -3.98
CA ILE A 42 11.29 -0.02 -4.28
C ILE A 42 9.97 -0.42 -4.94
N ARG A 43 9.98 -1.39 -5.87
CA ARG A 43 8.76 -1.87 -6.54
C ARG A 43 7.80 -2.51 -5.54
N GLU A 44 8.30 -3.42 -4.70
CA GLU A 44 7.49 -4.09 -3.67
C GLU A 44 6.92 -3.08 -2.65
N ASN A 45 7.74 -2.12 -2.20
CA ASN A 45 7.30 -1.07 -1.30
C ASN A 45 6.25 -0.16 -1.93
N LYS A 46 6.40 0.19 -3.21
CA LYS A 46 5.39 0.96 -3.94
C LYS A 46 4.04 0.24 -3.93
N SER A 47 4.02 -1.05 -4.24
CA SER A 47 2.79 -1.85 -4.24
C SER A 47 2.14 -1.90 -2.85
N LYS A 48 2.95 -2.06 -1.81
CA LYS A 48 2.48 -2.08 -0.41
C LYS A 48 1.91 -0.73 0.04
N ILE A 49 2.53 0.39 -0.34
CA ILE A 49 2.03 1.75 -0.02
C ILE A 49 0.67 1.98 -0.68
N ILE A 50 0.54 1.62 -1.97
CA ILE A 50 -0.74 1.73 -2.69
C ILE A 50 -1.80 0.88 -2.00
N ALA A 51 -1.51 -0.41 -1.73
CA ALA A 51 -2.43 -1.30 -1.05
C ALA A 51 -2.86 -0.76 0.33
N THR A 52 -1.94 -0.16 1.09
CA THR A 52 -2.25 0.48 2.37
C THR A 52 -3.21 1.66 2.20
N GLY A 53 -2.96 2.54 1.23
CA GLY A 53 -3.85 3.66 0.91
C GLY A 53 -5.24 3.20 0.48
N LEU A 54 -5.32 2.14 -0.34
CA LEU A 54 -6.59 1.56 -0.77
C LEU A 54 -7.39 0.92 0.38
N ALA A 55 -6.70 0.33 1.36
CA ALA A 55 -7.33 -0.20 2.57
C ALA A 55 -7.90 0.94 3.42
N GLN A 56 -7.11 2.00 3.63
CA GLN A 56 -7.54 3.19 4.37
C GLN A 56 -8.74 3.87 3.70
N GLU A 57 -8.68 4.12 2.39
CA GLU A 57 -9.80 4.67 1.61
C GLU A 57 -11.07 3.83 1.80
N GLY A 58 -10.95 2.49 1.75
CA GLY A 58 -12.08 1.60 1.96
C GLY A 58 -12.74 1.80 3.34
N LEU A 59 -11.95 1.98 4.40
CA LEU A 59 -12.47 2.26 5.73
C LEU A 59 -13.09 3.66 5.83
N GLU A 60 -12.51 4.67 5.18
CA GLU A 60 -13.06 6.03 5.15
C GLU A 60 -14.40 6.09 4.44
N VAL A 61 -14.59 5.33 3.35
CA VAL A 61 -15.90 5.24 2.68
C VAL A 61 -16.94 4.64 3.62
N VAL A 62 -16.64 3.55 4.32
CA VAL A 62 -17.58 2.97 5.29
C VAL A 62 -17.87 3.94 6.44
N ARG A 63 -16.87 4.69 6.89
CA ARG A 63 -17.05 5.77 7.89
C ARG A 63 -18.01 6.84 7.38
N ASN A 64 -17.84 7.28 6.13
CA ASN A 64 -18.69 8.28 5.49
C ASN A 64 -20.15 7.82 5.42
N ILE A 65 -20.39 6.57 4.98
CA ILE A 65 -21.74 5.97 4.95
C ILE A 65 -22.37 6.00 6.34
N ARG A 66 -21.65 5.54 7.37
CA ARG A 66 -22.11 5.58 8.77
C ARG A 66 -22.43 7.01 9.23
N ASP A 67 -21.54 7.97 8.95
CA ASP A 67 -21.73 9.36 9.35
C ASP A 67 -22.94 10.01 8.67
N ASN A 68 -23.18 9.70 7.39
CA ASN A 68 -24.39 10.13 6.68
C ASN A 68 -25.64 9.52 7.31
N ASN A 69 -25.65 8.21 7.60
CA ASN A 69 -26.75 7.55 8.29
C ASN A 69 -27.04 8.22 9.63
N TRP A 70 -26.01 8.64 10.34
CA TRP A 70 -26.17 9.27 11.64
C TRP A 70 -26.72 10.71 11.56
N LEU A 71 -26.35 11.48 10.53
CA LEU A 71 -27.01 12.76 10.23
C LEU A 71 -28.50 12.59 9.91
N ILE A 72 -28.86 11.48 9.26
CA ILE A 72 -30.25 11.12 8.96
C ILE A 72 -30.97 10.62 10.21
N TYR A 73 -30.33 9.79 11.05
CA TYR A 73 -30.91 9.24 12.28
C TYR A 73 -31.46 10.35 13.18
N LYS A 74 -30.66 11.40 13.41
CA LYS A 74 -31.07 12.58 14.18
C LYS A 74 -32.33 13.28 13.64
N ARG A 75 -32.67 13.06 12.37
CA ARG A 75 -33.79 13.73 11.67
C ARG A 75 -35.02 12.85 11.49
N LYS A 76 -34.87 11.51 11.43
CA LYS A 76 -35.93 10.59 10.98
C LYS A 76 -36.01 9.26 11.73
N ALA A 77 -35.24 9.04 12.80
CA ALA A 77 -35.22 7.79 13.57
C ALA A 77 -34.80 6.52 12.76
N ASN A 78 -33.97 6.67 11.72
CA ASN A 78 -33.34 5.55 11.00
C ASN A 78 -32.14 4.97 11.75
N ASP A 79 -31.86 3.67 11.64
CA ASP A 79 -30.68 3.05 12.26
C ASP A 79 -29.36 3.75 11.82
N TRP A 80 -28.48 4.04 12.79
CA TRP A 80 -27.16 4.63 12.55
C TRP A 80 -26.25 3.74 11.67
N ARG A 81 -26.63 2.48 11.48
CA ARG A 81 -25.93 1.47 10.67
C ARG A 81 -26.72 1.03 9.44
N ASP A 82 -27.70 1.81 8.99
CA ASP A 82 -28.49 1.44 7.82
C ASP A 82 -27.59 1.07 6.61
N GLY A 83 -27.82 -0.10 6.02
CA GLY A 83 -26.97 -0.61 4.93
C GLY A 83 -25.55 -1.09 5.32
N LEU A 84 -25.20 -1.14 6.61
CA LEU A 84 -23.90 -1.62 7.14
C LEU A 84 -24.06 -2.92 7.96
N SER A 85 -24.73 -3.92 7.41
CA SER A 85 -24.88 -5.24 8.04
C SER A 85 -23.62 -6.09 7.90
N ALA A 86 -23.50 -7.12 8.76
CA ALA A 86 -22.40 -8.06 8.69
C ALA A 86 -22.37 -8.81 7.35
N GLY A 87 -21.17 -8.91 6.76
CA GLY A 87 -20.99 -9.52 5.45
C GLY A 87 -19.73 -9.07 4.74
N ASN A 88 -19.59 -9.53 3.49
CA ASN A 88 -18.50 -9.16 2.59
C ASN A 88 -19.01 -8.21 1.51
N TYR A 89 -18.28 -7.13 1.29
CA TYR A 89 -18.68 -6.06 0.40
C TYR A 89 -17.51 -5.50 -0.41
N ARG A 90 -17.86 -4.67 -1.39
CA ARG A 90 -16.96 -3.72 -2.04
C ARG A 90 -17.44 -2.31 -1.74
N VAL A 91 -16.52 -1.36 -1.85
CA VAL A 91 -16.80 0.06 -1.66
C VAL A 91 -16.09 0.87 -2.74
N GLN A 92 -16.72 1.96 -3.15
CA GLN A 92 -16.19 2.91 -4.12
C GLN A 92 -16.28 4.32 -3.54
N PHE A 93 -15.30 5.17 -3.83
CA PHE A 93 -15.13 6.47 -3.19
C PHE A 93 -16.29 7.45 -3.39
N ASP A 94 -17.10 7.26 -4.44
CA ASP A 94 -18.20 8.13 -4.85
C ASP A 94 -19.59 7.53 -4.56
N GLN A 95 -19.65 6.39 -3.87
CA GLN A 95 -20.92 5.73 -3.53
C GLN A 95 -21.22 5.90 -2.05
N GLU A 96 -22.48 6.19 -1.75
CA GLU A 96 -23.01 6.28 -0.38
C GLU A 96 -23.57 4.94 0.13
N SER A 97 -23.32 3.84 -0.59
CA SER A 97 -23.80 2.51 -0.22
C SER A 97 -22.77 1.42 -0.51
N LEU A 98 -22.89 0.30 0.20
CA LEU A 98 -22.05 -0.87 -0.03
C LEU A 98 -22.45 -1.58 -1.33
N LEU A 99 -21.46 -2.07 -2.05
CA LEU A 99 -21.65 -2.91 -3.23
C LEU A 99 -21.50 -4.39 -2.83
N SER A 100 -22.31 -5.26 -3.42
CA SER A 100 -22.17 -6.71 -3.23
C SER A 100 -20.75 -7.17 -3.57
N PHE A 101 -20.19 -8.02 -2.71
CA PHE A 101 -18.86 -8.56 -2.94
C PHE A 101 -18.81 -9.39 -4.22
N SER A 102 -17.78 -9.12 -5.01
CA SER A 102 -17.36 -9.97 -6.11
C SER A 102 -15.84 -9.87 -6.23
N SER A 103 -15.19 -10.95 -6.66
CA SER A 103 -13.73 -11.01 -6.78
C SER A 103 -13.26 -10.36 -8.08
N VAL A 104 -13.43 -9.03 -8.19
CA VAL A 104 -13.02 -8.24 -9.34
C VAL A 104 -11.89 -7.27 -8.98
N PRO A 105 -10.95 -7.01 -9.89
CA PRO A 105 -9.85 -6.08 -9.61
C PRO A 105 -10.37 -4.64 -9.53
N LEU A 106 -9.70 -3.82 -8.73
CA LEU A 106 -9.82 -2.37 -8.85
C LEU A 106 -9.23 -1.93 -10.18
N LYS A 107 -9.85 -0.95 -10.81
CA LYS A 107 -9.37 -0.29 -12.01
C LYS A 107 -8.78 1.05 -11.65
N ILE A 108 -7.74 1.46 -12.35
CA ILE A 108 -7.18 2.82 -12.26
C ILE A 108 -7.62 3.62 -13.47
N ASN A 109 -8.22 4.78 -13.21
CA ASN A 109 -8.55 5.74 -14.26
C ASN A 109 -7.29 6.51 -14.65
N THR A 110 -7.00 6.55 -15.95
CA THR A 110 -5.78 7.17 -16.50
C THR A 110 -5.84 8.70 -16.52
N THR A 111 -7.02 9.29 -16.33
CA THR A 111 -7.21 10.76 -16.36
C THR A 111 -7.00 11.41 -14.99
N ASP A 112 -7.54 10.80 -13.93
CA ASP A 112 -7.52 11.36 -12.56
C ASP A 112 -6.70 10.52 -11.55
N GLY A 113 -6.20 9.35 -11.97
CA GLY A 113 -5.41 8.45 -11.12
C GLY A 113 -6.20 7.73 -10.03
N ARG A 114 -7.54 7.79 -10.05
CA ARG A 114 -8.39 7.21 -9.01
C ARG A 114 -8.64 5.73 -9.21
N TYR A 115 -8.79 5.01 -8.11
CA TYR A 115 -9.15 3.59 -8.10
C TYR A 115 -10.67 3.43 -8.00
N GLN A 116 -11.25 2.60 -8.86
CA GLN A 116 -12.70 2.40 -8.96
C GLN A 116 -13.05 1.06 -9.63
N TYR A 117 -14.33 0.74 -9.78
CA TYR A 117 -14.79 -0.47 -10.49
C TYR A 117 -15.39 -0.21 -11.88
N SER A 118 -15.87 1.02 -12.12
CA SER A 118 -16.60 1.38 -13.34
C SER A 118 -15.68 1.46 -14.57
N ASN A 119 -14.70 2.38 -14.55
CA ASN A 119 -13.89 2.72 -15.72
C ASN A 119 -12.39 2.62 -15.43
N GLY A 120 -11.58 2.46 -16.49
CA GLY A 120 -10.13 2.41 -16.41
C GLY A 120 -9.54 1.03 -16.67
N ASN A 121 -8.23 0.90 -16.40
CA ASN A 121 -7.47 -0.32 -16.64
C ASN A 121 -7.44 -1.18 -15.37
N ASN A 122 -7.60 -2.49 -15.52
CA ASN A 122 -7.48 -3.42 -14.40
C ASN A 122 -6.11 -3.29 -13.73
N THR A 123 -6.12 -3.24 -12.41
CA THR A 123 -4.91 -3.25 -11.57
C THR A 123 -4.72 -4.64 -10.97
N ILE A 124 -3.61 -4.83 -10.26
CA ILE A 124 -3.31 -6.07 -9.52
C ILE A 124 -4.05 -6.18 -8.18
N TYR A 125 -4.73 -5.10 -7.74
CA TYR A 125 -5.32 -5.01 -6.40
C TYR A 125 -6.77 -5.46 -6.40
N TYR A 126 -7.12 -6.29 -5.43
CA TYR A 126 -8.47 -6.71 -5.13
C TYR A 126 -8.82 -6.22 -3.73
N ARG A 127 -9.99 -5.62 -3.56
CA ARG A 127 -10.46 -5.07 -2.29
C ARG A 127 -11.66 -5.86 -1.78
N LYS A 128 -11.61 -6.28 -0.53
CA LYS A 128 -12.73 -6.85 0.22
C LYS A 128 -12.93 -6.05 1.48
N ILE A 129 -14.18 -5.62 1.72
CA ILE A 129 -14.60 -5.05 2.99
C ILE A 129 -15.37 -6.12 3.75
N ILE A 130 -14.99 -6.36 4.99
CA ILE A 130 -15.62 -7.33 5.87
C ILE A 130 -16.23 -6.56 7.03
N ILE A 131 -17.54 -6.67 7.20
CA ILE A 131 -18.27 -6.11 8.34
C ILE A 131 -18.62 -7.26 9.29
N GLN A 132 -18.33 -7.07 10.57
CA GLN A 132 -18.58 -8.04 11.63
C GLN A 132 -19.29 -7.34 12.78
N ASP A 133 -20.40 -7.90 13.20
CA ASP A 133 -21.08 -7.47 14.42
C ASP A 133 -20.27 -7.93 15.64
N ILE A 134 -20.01 -7.00 16.57
CA ILE A 134 -19.39 -7.30 17.86
C ILE A 134 -20.47 -7.32 18.93
N ASP A 135 -21.28 -6.26 18.98
CA ASP A 135 -22.40 -6.11 19.91
C ASP A 135 -23.45 -5.17 19.28
N VAL A 136 -24.58 -4.96 19.96
CA VAL A 136 -25.67 -4.07 19.53
C VAL A 136 -25.21 -2.65 19.22
N ASP A 137 -24.19 -2.16 19.95
CA ASP A 137 -23.66 -0.81 19.79
C ASP A 137 -22.28 -0.77 19.11
N GLN A 138 -21.79 -1.91 18.59
CA GLN A 138 -20.43 -1.98 18.07
C GLN A 138 -20.29 -2.92 16.87
N PHE A 139 -19.63 -2.43 15.81
CA PHE A 139 -19.16 -3.29 14.71
C PHE A 139 -17.71 -3.03 14.40
N LYS A 140 -17.12 -4.05 13.81
CA LYS A 140 -15.79 -4.04 13.25
C LYS A 140 -15.88 -4.05 11.73
N VAL A 141 -15.01 -3.26 11.11
CA VAL A 141 -14.83 -3.21 9.67
C VAL A 141 -13.38 -3.50 9.37
N VAL A 142 -13.14 -4.48 8.51
CA VAL A 142 -11.81 -4.85 8.01
C VAL A 142 -11.78 -4.61 6.52
N ALA A 143 -10.83 -3.81 6.06
CA ALA A 143 -10.52 -3.62 4.65
C ALA A 143 -9.29 -4.46 4.29
N GLU A 144 -9.50 -5.48 3.47
CA GLU A 144 -8.45 -6.35 2.96
C GLU A 144 -8.11 -5.98 1.52
N ILE A 145 -6.83 -5.78 1.24
CA ILE A 145 -6.30 -5.60 -0.10
C ILE A 145 -5.35 -6.75 -0.41
N SER A 146 -5.69 -7.55 -1.42
CA SER A 146 -4.85 -8.64 -1.91
C SER A 146 -4.32 -8.33 -3.31
N TRP A 147 -3.07 -8.69 -3.57
CA TRP A 147 -2.45 -8.57 -4.89
C TRP A 147 -1.37 -9.64 -5.07
N ARG A 148 -1.12 -10.02 -6.33
CA ARG A 148 -0.04 -10.97 -6.68
C ARG A 148 1.07 -10.22 -7.42
N GLU A 149 2.29 -10.32 -6.92
CA GLU A 149 3.47 -9.67 -7.51
C GLU A 149 4.68 -10.60 -7.40
N ALA A 150 5.49 -10.70 -8.46
CA ALA A 150 6.65 -11.60 -8.54
C ALA A 150 6.35 -13.06 -8.14
N GLY A 151 5.14 -13.55 -8.46
CA GLY A 151 4.70 -14.92 -8.12
C GLY A 151 4.29 -15.14 -6.67
N ARG A 152 4.36 -14.10 -5.82
CA ARG A 152 3.93 -14.14 -4.42
C ARG A 152 2.56 -13.49 -4.25
N ASP A 153 1.70 -14.13 -3.47
CA ASP A 153 0.45 -13.53 -3.04
C ASP A 153 0.72 -12.66 -1.81
N ASN A 154 0.25 -11.43 -1.86
CA ASN A 154 0.38 -10.44 -0.81
C ASN A 154 -1.01 -10.04 -0.31
N LEU A 155 -1.10 -9.79 0.98
CA LEU A 155 -2.31 -9.34 1.64
C LEU A 155 -1.94 -8.27 2.67
N ILE A 156 -2.70 -7.19 2.70
CA ILE A 156 -2.67 -6.23 3.79
C ILE A 156 -4.10 -5.97 4.26
N SER A 157 -4.26 -5.73 5.55
CA SER A 157 -5.54 -5.46 6.18
C SER A 157 -5.46 -4.21 7.04
N ALA A 158 -6.45 -3.34 6.94
CA ALA A 158 -6.70 -2.27 7.90
C ALA A 158 -8.01 -2.55 8.64
N GLU A 159 -8.05 -2.26 9.94
CA GLU A 159 -9.21 -2.48 10.79
C GLU A 159 -9.64 -1.16 11.44
N THR A 160 -10.95 -0.96 11.55
CA THR A 160 -11.53 0.04 12.44
C THR A 160 -12.73 -0.54 13.16
N ARG A 161 -13.07 0.07 14.30
CA ARG A 161 -14.28 -0.23 15.04
C ARG A 161 -15.15 1.01 15.11
N PHE A 162 -16.44 0.82 14.96
CA PHE A 162 -17.43 1.88 15.04
C PHE A 162 -18.37 1.61 16.20
N TYR A 163 -18.79 2.69 16.85
CA TYR A 163 -19.57 2.67 18.08
C TYR A 163 -20.85 3.50 17.91
N ASN A 164 -21.93 3.03 18.54
CA ASN A 164 -23.13 3.81 18.75
C ASN A 164 -22.93 4.66 20.00
N TRP A 165 -22.56 5.93 19.83
CA TRP A 165 -22.37 6.83 20.97
C TRP A 165 -23.55 7.80 21.16
N LEU A 166 -24.63 7.68 20.38
CA LEU A 166 -25.81 8.55 20.47
C LEU A 166 -26.97 7.93 21.27
N LYS A 167 -26.70 6.94 22.12
CA LYS A 167 -27.67 6.57 23.15
C LYS A 167 -27.88 7.80 24.03
N GLU A 168 -29.03 8.46 23.89
CA GLU A 168 -29.57 9.26 24.98
C GLU A 168 -29.78 8.29 26.15
N GLU A 169 -29.20 8.62 27.31
CA GLU A 169 -29.59 7.99 28.58
C GLU A 169 -31.08 8.23 28.86
#